data_AF-A0A7Z9WDS1-F1
#
_entry.id   AF-A0A7Z9WDS1-F1
#
_cell.length_a   1.000
_cell.length_b   1.000
_cell.length_c   1.000
_cell.angle_alpha   90.00
_cell.angle_beta   90.00
_cell.angle_gamma   90.00
#
_symmetry.space_group_name_H-M   'P 1'
#
loop_
_entity.id
_entity.type
_entity.pdbx_description
1 polymer ?
#
loop_
_entity_poly.entity_id
_entity_poly.type
_entity_poly.pdbx_seq_one_letter_code
_entity_poly.pdbx_strand_id
1 'polypeptide(L)' 'MEEFARISAYLVSLAIMAGIYSIFCLGLNIQWGYTGLFNIGIAGFFCIGAYTSALITTPKP' A
#
# COMPACT_ATOMS: atom_id res chain seq x y z
N MET A 1 -6.64 23.43 -18.31
CA MET A 1 -5.65 23.57 -17.20
C MET A 1 -6.04 22.68 -16.03
N GLU A 2 -7.25 22.81 -15.48
CA GLU A 2 -7.80 21.94 -14.42
C GLU A 2 -7.76 20.43 -14.74
N GLU A 3 -8.04 20.04 -15.99
CA GLU A 3 -8.10 18.62 -16.39
C GLU A 3 -6.76 17.90 -16.29
N PHE A 4 -5.67 18.56 -16.71
CA PHE A 4 -4.32 18.02 -16.57
C PHE A 4 -3.93 17.83 -15.10
N ALA A 5 -4.36 18.72 -14.21
CA ALA A 5 -4.12 18.61 -12.78
C ALA A 5 -4.88 17.44 -12.13
N ARG A 6 -6.10 17.13 -12.61
CA ARG A 6 -6.88 15.99 -12.12
C ARG A 6 -6.25 14.66 -12.55
N ILE A 7 -5.81 14.57 -13.81
CA ILE A 7 -5.13 13.39 -14.34
C ILE A 7 -3.81 13.14 -13.58
N SER A 8 -3.00 14.18 -13.35
CA SER A 8 -1.75 14.02 -12.61
C SER A 8 -1.99 13.56 -11.16
N ALA A 9 -2.98 14.11 -10.46
CA ALA A 9 -3.36 13.68 -9.12
C ALA A 9 -3.80 12.20 -9.07
N TYR A 10 -4.57 11.76 -10.07
CA TYR A 10 -4.96 10.36 -10.20
C TYR A 10 -3.74 9.44 -10.44
N LEU A 11 -2.83 9.83 -11.34
CA LEU A 11 -1.61 9.06 -11.61
C LEU A 11 -0.71 8.95 -10.37
N VAL A 12 -0.61 10.03 -9.58
CA VAL A 12 0.14 10.02 -8.32
C VAL A 12 -0.48 9.04 -7.33
N SER A 13 -1.81 9.06 -7.15
CA SER A 13 -2.51 8.11 -6.28
C SER A 13 -2.28 6.65 -6.71
N LEU A 14 -2.36 6.40 -8.01
CA LEU A 14 -2.12 5.08 -8.58
C LEU A 14 -0.67 4.62 -8.40
N ALA A 15 0.31 5.51 -8.61
CA ALA A 15 1.72 5.24 -8.39
C ALA A 15 2.04 4.92 -6.93
N ILE A 16 1.40 5.62 -5.98
CA ILE A 16 1.53 5.33 -4.54
C ILE A 16 1.03 3.91 -4.24
N MET A 17 -0.16 3.54 -4.74
CA MET A 17 -0.71 2.20 -4.54
C MET A 17 0.18 1.11 -5.16
N ALA A 18 0.63 1.31 -6.40
CA ALA A 18 1.55 0.40 -7.07
C ALA A 18 2.87 0.25 -6.31
N GLY A 19 3.42 1.35 -5.80
CA GLY A 19 4.63 1.36 -4.96
C GLY A 19 4.47 0.51 -3.71
N ILE A 20 3.38 0.71 -2.95
CA ILE A 20 3.10 -0.06 -1.73
C ILE A 20 3.01 -1.56 -2.04
N TYR A 21 2.24 -1.95 -3.06
CA TYR A 21 2.09 -3.37 -3.41
C TYR A 21 3.34 -3.99 -4.00
N SER A 22 4.16 -3.24 -4.74
CA SER A 22 5.44 -3.74 -5.25
C SER A 22 6.39 -4.11 -4.12
N ILE A 23 6.52 -3.26 -3.09
CA ILE A 23 7.33 -3.54 -1.90
C ILE A 23 6.77 -4.74 -1.15
N PHE A 24 5.44 -4.82 -1.01
CA PHE A 24 4.78 -5.94 -0.35
C PHE A 24 5.05 -7.27 -1.05
N CYS A 25 4.93 -7.31 -2.38
CA CYS A 25 5.21 -8.48 -3.21
C CYS A 25 6.70 -8.89 -3.11
N LEU A 26 7.61 -7.92 -3.09
CA LEU A 26 9.05 -8.16 -2.99
C LEU A 26 9.41 -8.76 -1.61
N GLY A 27 8.83 -8.25 -0.53
CA GLY A 27 8.99 -8.81 0.81
C GLY A 27 8.44 -10.24 0.94
N LEU A 28 7.27 -10.51 0.35
CA LEU A 28 6.68 -11.86 0.34
C LEU A 28 7.52 -12.85 -0.48
N ASN A 29 8.05 -12.42 -1.63
CA ASN A 29 8.95 -13.24 -2.43
C ASN A 29 10.22 -13.59 -1.66
N ILE A 30 10.81 -12.64 -0.91
CA ILE A 30 12.00 -12.88 -0.09
C ILE A 30 11.72 -13.90 1.02
N GLN A 31 10.67 -13.72 1.81
CA GLN A 31 10.41 -14.61 2.95
C GLN A 31 9.86 -15.97 2.53
N TRP A 32 8.88 -16.00 1.63
CA TRP A 32 8.21 -17.24 1.31
C TRP A 32 8.82 -17.95 0.11
N GLY A 33 9.27 -17.19 -0.89
CA GLY A 33 9.86 -17.72 -2.11
C GLY A 33 11.31 -18.18 -1.91
N TYR A 34 12.18 -17.32 -1.37
CA TYR A 34 13.61 -17.63 -1.26
C TYR A 34 13.99 -18.37 0.02
N THR A 35 13.48 -17.95 1.19
CA THR A 35 13.86 -18.58 2.46
C THR A 35 12.90 -19.67 2.92
N GLY A 36 11.71 -19.78 2.30
CA GLY A 36 10.68 -20.77 2.65
C GLY A 36 10.08 -20.58 4.05
N LEU A 37 10.33 -19.42 4.68
CA LEU A 37 9.88 -19.13 6.04
C LEU A 37 8.51 -18.45 6.00
N PHE A 38 7.54 -19.06 6.66
CA PHE A 38 6.19 -18.52 6.77
C PHE A 38 6.11 -17.43 7.85
N ASN A 39 5.76 -16.21 7.46
CA ASN A 39 5.59 -15.07 8.37
C ASN A 39 4.27 -14.32 8.09
N ILE A 40 3.29 -14.48 8.98
CA ILE A 40 2.01 -13.75 8.93
C ILE A 40 2.13 -12.31 9.48
N GLY A 41 3.17 -12.02 10.27
CA GLY A 41 3.36 -10.73 10.93
C GLY A 41 3.36 -9.56 9.94
N ILE A 42 3.89 -9.76 8.73
CA ILE A 42 3.85 -8.77 7.64
C ILE A 42 2.42 -8.34 7.29
N ALA A 43 1.47 -9.27 7.20
CA ALA A 43 0.08 -8.94 6.93
C ALA A 43 -0.55 -8.16 8.09
N GLY A 44 -0.15 -8.45 9.33
CA GLY A 44 -0.55 -7.70 10.51
C GLY A 44 -0.10 -6.23 10.47
N PHE A 45 1.19 -5.99 10.18
CA PHE A 45 1.71 -4.62 10.04
C PHE A 45 1.07 -3.86 8.88
N PHE A 46 0.82 -4.53 7.74
CA PHE A 46 0.10 -3.94 6.62
C PHE A 46 -1.32 -3.52 6.99
N CYS A 47 -2.04 -4.37 7.73
CA CYS A 47 -3.40 -4.08 8.22
C CYS A 47 -3.42 -2.85 9.13
N ILE A 48 -2.46 -2.73 10.06
CA ILE A 48 -2.35 -1.58 10.96
C ILE A 48 -2.17 -0.28 10.15
N GLY A 49 -1.26 -0.26 9.17
CA GLY A 49 -1.03 0.93 8.33
C GLY A 49 -2.25 1.33 7.50
N ALA A 50 -2.96 0.35 6.94
CA ALA A 50 -4.20 0.57 6.19
C ALA A 50 -5.29 1.15 7.11
N TYR A 51 -5.45 0.60 8.31
CA TYR A 51 -6.43 1.07 9.29
C TYR A 51 -6.11 2.49 9.79
N THR A 52 -4.84 2.80 10.07
CA THR A 52 -4.41 4.16 10.41
C THR A 52 -4.70 5.14 9.29
N SER A 53 -4.42 4.79 8.03
CA SER A 53 -4.77 5.63 6.88
C SER A 53 -6.27 5.84 6.77
N ALA A 54 -7.08 4.80 7.00
CA ALA A 54 -8.53 4.92 7.01
C ALA A 54 -9.00 5.86 8.12
N LEU A 55 -8.49 5.74 9.34
CA LEU A 55 -8.85 6.62 10.46
C LEU A 55 -8.56 8.10 10.20
N ILE A 56 -7.43 8.40 9.55
CA ILE A 56 -7.03 9.78 9.24
C ILE A 56 -7.85 10.36 8.08
N THR A 57 -8.26 9.51 7.14
CA THR A 57 -8.97 9.95 5.93
C THR A 57 -10.49 9.93 6.07
N THR A 58 -11.03 9.16 7.03
CA THR A 58 -12.48 9.08 7.24
C THR A 58 -13.03 10.39 7.81
N PRO A 59 -14.14 10.92 7.27
CA PRO A 59 -14.82 12.05 7.86
C PRO A 59 -15.44 11.65 9.20
N LYS A 60 -15.34 12.52 10.20
CA LYS A 60 -16.02 12.34 11.49
C LYS A 60 -17.55 12.25 11.25
N PRO A 61 -18.28 11.40 12.00
CA PRO A 61 -19.74 11.35 11.93
C PRO A 61 -20.40 12.66 12.36
#